data_AF-A0A0J6FHU7-F1
#
_entry.id   AF-A0A0J6FHU7-F1
#
_cell.length_a   1.000
_cell.length_b   1.000
_cell.length_c   1.000
_cell.angle_alpha   90.00
_cell.angle_beta   90.00
_cell.angle_gamma   90.00
#
_symmetry.space_group_name_H-M   'P 1'
#
loop_
_entity.id
_entity.type
_entity.pdbx_description
1 polymer ?
#
loop_
_entity_poly.entity_id
_entity_poly.type
_entity_poly.pdbx_seq_one_letter_code
_entity_poly.pdbx_strand_id
1 'polypeptide(L)'
;MPQNALSVEHAVDKLVNASKLVEQRPGLKPAEEARVIDAFNLMATGTGIGTGAKRRTVYLEFLQRVNSVLGRDKVVLCAAILGPSAVGRMKDRTRVELLHRMKE
;
A
#
# COMPACT_ATOMS: atom_id res chain seq x y z
N MET A 1 -1.36 5.76 -23.43
CA MET A 1 -2.51 5.03 -22.86
C MET A 1 -2.83 5.60 -21.50
N PRO A 2 -4.06 6.07 -21.22
CA PRO A 2 -4.40 6.57 -19.89
C PRO A 2 -4.38 5.40 -18.92
N GLN A 3 -3.44 5.41 -17.98
CA GLN A 3 -3.35 4.39 -16.94
C GLN A 3 -4.50 4.65 -15.97
N ASN A 4 -5.60 3.90 -16.10
CA ASN A 4 -6.76 3.99 -15.22
C ASN A 4 -6.29 3.92 -13.76
N ALA A 5 -6.69 4.91 -12.97
CA ALA A 5 -6.48 4.89 -11.53
C ALA A 5 -7.10 3.62 -10.94
N LEU A 6 -6.42 2.99 -9.97
CA LEU A 6 -6.90 1.79 -9.29
C LEU A 6 -8.22 2.13 -8.58
N SER A 7 -9.32 1.43 -8.91
CA SER A 7 -10.58 1.55 -8.16
C SER A 7 -10.45 0.87 -6.79
N VAL A 8 -11.33 1.23 -5.84
CA VAL A 8 -11.34 0.62 -4.50
C VAL A 8 -11.57 -0.88 -4.58
N GLU A 9 -12.60 -1.30 -5.32
CA GLU A 9 -12.95 -2.72 -5.52
C GLU A 9 -11.77 -3.51 -6.08
N HIS A 10 -11.12 -2.99 -7.13
CA HIS A 10 -9.97 -3.67 -7.72
C HIS A 10 -8.74 -3.67 -6.79
N ALA A 11 -8.60 -2.67 -5.92
CA ALA A 11 -7.56 -2.65 -4.90
C ALA A 11 -7.82 -3.74 -3.83
N VAL A 12 -9.05 -3.85 -3.35
CA VAL A 12 -9.47 -4.87 -2.39
C VAL A 12 -9.30 -6.27 -2.98
N ASP A 13 -9.78 -6.52 -4.20
CA ASP A 13 -9.62 -7.81 -4.87
C ASP A 13 -8.16 -8.19 -5.02
N LYS A 14 -7.29 -7.24 -5.37
CA LYS A 14 -5.84 -7.47 -5.44
C LYS A 14 -5.27 -7.86 -4.08
N LEU A 15 -5.66 -7.17 -3.01
CA LEU A 15 -5.18 -7.46 -1.66
C LEU A 15 -5.65 -8.84 -1.19
N VAL A 16 -6.92 -9.19 -1.40
CA VAL A 16 -7.49 -10.50 -1.02
C VAL A 16 -6.84 -11.63 -1.80
N ASN A 17 -6.74 -11.51 -3.12
CA ASN A 17 -6.12 -12.54 -3.95
C ASN A 17 -4.63 -12.70 -3.63
N ALA A 18 -3.94 -11.59 -3.37
CA ALA A 18 -2.55 -11.63 -2.96
C ALA A 18 -2.36 -12.24 -1.57
N SER A 19 -3.22 -11.97 -0.58
CA SER A 19 -3.08 -12.57 0.74
C SER A 19 -3.18 -14.09 0.65
N LYS A 20 -4.18 -14.61 -0.08
CA LYS A 20 -4.35 -16.04 -0.34
C LYS A 20 -3.11 -16.63 -1.03
N LEU A 21 -2.56 -15.90 -1.99
CA LEU A 21 -1.38 -16.36 -2.73
C LEU A 21 -0.10 -16.34 -1.87
N VAL A 22 0.01 -15.38 -0.96
CA VAL A 22 1.12 -15.30 0.00
C VAL A 22 1.00 -16.42 1.04
N GLU A 23 -0.20 -16.74 1.52
CA GLU A 23 -0.45 -17.90 2.40
C GLU A 23 -0.07 -19.23 1.74
N GLN A 24 -0.25 -19.34 0.42
CA GLN A 24 0.11 -20.53 -0.35
C GLN A 24 1.61 -20.58 -0.72
N ARG A 25 2.39 -19.57 -0.35
CA ARG A 25 3.81 -19.47 -0.66
C ARG A 25 4.64 -19.49 0.64
N PRO A 26 5.92 -19.90 0.56
CA PRO A 26 6.81 -19.84 1.72
C PRO A 26 7.13 -18.42 2.19
N GLY A 27 6.66 -17.38 1.50
CA GLY A 27 6.85 -15.99 1.85
C GLY A 27 6.60 -15.03 0.68
N LEU A 28 7.05 -13.79 0.87
CA LEU A 28 7.06 -12.75 -0.16
C LEU A 28 8.13 -13.02 -1.21
N LYS A 29 7.89 -12.58 -2.45
CA LYS A 29 8.94 -12.53 -3.47
C LYS A 29 9.98 -11.45 -3.09
N PRO A 30 11.23 -11.55 -3.58
CA PRO A 30 12.26 -10.53 -3.30
C PRO A 30 11.81 -9.08 -3.60
N ALA A 31 11.05 -8.87 -4.68
CA ALA A 31 10.55 -7.54 -5.05
C ALA A 31 9.36 -7.06 -4.18
N GLU A 32 8.61 -7.98 -3.58
CA GLU A 32 7.54 -7.65 -2.62
C GLU A 32 8.16 -7.32 -1.26
N GLU A 33 9.12 -8.13 -0.82
CA GLU A 33 9.90 -7.92 0.40
C GLU A 33 10.64 -6.58 0.38
N ALA A 34 11.35 -6.26 -0.72
CA ALA A 34 12.03 -4.97 -0.88
C ALA A 34 11.06 -3.78 -0.71
N ARG A 35 9.84 -3.87 -1.27
CA ARG A 35 8.82 -2.84 -1.14
C ARG A 35 8.30 -2.71 0.29
N VAL A 36 8.21 -3.81 1.03
CA VAL A 36 7.83 -3.81 2.44
C VAL A 36 8.93 -3.15 3.27
N ILE A 37 10.20 -3.51 3.06
CA ILE A 37 11.35 -2.90 3.73
C ILE A 37 11.37 -1.39 3.48
N ASP A 38 11.25 -0.97 2.22
CA ASP A 38 11.22 0.45 1.85
C ASP A 38 10.05 1.20 2.51
N ALA A 39 8.88 0.57 2.62
CA ALA A 39 7.72 1.15 3.28
C ALA A 39 7.95 1.36 4.78
N PHE A 40 8.54 0.39 5.48
CA PHE A 40 8.87 0.52 6.90
C PHE A 40 9.99 1.52 7.14
N ASN A 41 11.01 1.56 6.27
CA ASN A 41 12.05 2.58 6.32
C ASN A 41 11.44 3.99 6.15
N LEU A 42 10.53 4.15 5.18
CA LEU A 42 9.83 5.43 4.97
C LEU A 42 8.99 5.83 6.20
N MET A 43 8.31 4.87 6.83
CA MET A 43 7.55 5.11 8.06
C MET A 43 8.44 5.49 9.25
N ALA A 44 9.65 4.92 9.34
CA ALA A 44 10.60 5.20 10.41
C ALA A 44 11.31 6.55 10.25
N THR A 45 11.69 6.92 9.02
CA THR A 45 12.43 8.15 8.74
C THR A 45 11.53 9.36 8.51
N GLY A 46 10.24 9.16 8.22
CA GLY A 46 9.25 10.22 8.03
C GLY A 46 9.50 11.15 6.85
N THR A 47 10.46 10.85 5.98
CA THR A 47 10.99 11.81 4.99
C THR A 47 10.63 11.43 3.57
N GLY A 48 9.66 12.15 3.00
CA GLY A 48 9.36 12.15 1.55
C GLY A 48 10.27 13.09 0.75
N ILE A 49 11.58 13.10 0.99
CA ILE A 49 12.49 14.08 0.36
C ILE A 49 12.91 13.62 -1.05
N GLY A 50 13.03 14.56 -1.99
CA GLY A 50 13.53 14.34 -3.37
C GLY A 50 12.46 14.39 -4.47
N THR A 51 12.86 14.09 -5.72
CA THR A 51 11.96 14.07 -6.89
C THR A 51 10.83 13.04 -6.66
N GLY A 52 9.57 13.48 -6.71
CA GLY A 52 8.42 12.63 -6.35
C GLY A 52 7.99 12.71 -4.88
N ALA A 53 8.52 13.70 -4.13
CA ALA A 53 8.16 13.98 -2.73
C ALA A 53 6.67 13.87 -2.45
N LYS A 54 5.82 14.51 -3.26
CA LYS A 54 4.35 14.47 -3.09
C LYS A 54 3.78 13.05 -3.09
N ARG A 55 4.27 12.16 -3.96
CA ARG A 55 3.79 10.76 -4.00
C ARG A 55 4.29 9.97 -2.80
N ARG A 56 5.53 10.21 -2.35
CA ARG A 56 6.09 9.60 -1.14
C ARG A 56 5.36 10.08 0.11
N THR A 57 5.02 11.36 0.22
CA THR A 57 4.21 11.91 1.32
C THR A 57 2.82 11.27 1.36
N VAL A 58 2.11 11.24 0.22
CA VAL A 58 0.78 10.59 0.14
C VAL A 58 0.85 9.10 0.50
N TYR A 59 1.91 8.41 0.06
CA TYR A 59 2.12 7.02 0.41
C TYR A 59 2.43 6.83 1.90
N LEU A 60 3.28 7.67 2.48
CA LEU A 60 3.58 7.68 3.91
C LEU A 60 2.32 7.90 4.76
N GLU A 61 1.53 8.93 4.44
CA GLU A 61 0.26 9.22 5.12
C GLU A 61 -0.70 8.03 5.04
N PHE A 62 -0.79 7.40 3.86
CA PHE A 62 -1.59 6.20 3.69
C PHE A 62 -1.11 5.05 4.58
N LEU A 63 0.20 4.74 4.59
CA LEU A 63 0.76 3.66 5.42
C LEU A 63 0.59 3.93 6.91
N GLN A 64 0.79 5.18 7.36
CA GLN A 64 0.55 5.57 8.75
C GLN A 64 -0.90 5.37 9.16
N ARG A 65 -1.84 5.72 8.28
CA ARG A 65 -3.27 5.52 8.54
C ARG A 65 -3.66 4.05 8.54
N VAL A 66 -3.14 3.25 7.62
CA VAL A 66 -3.32 1.78 7.63
C VAL A 66 -2.78 1.20 8.93
N ASN A 67 -1.57 1.57 9.34
CA ASN A 67 -0.96 1.10 10.59
C ASN A 67 -1.81 1.44 11.82
N SER A 68 -2.33 2.66 11.89
CA SER A 68 -3.14 3.14 13.01
C SER A 68 -4.51 2.45 13.10
N VAL A 69 -5.15 2.18 11.95
CA VAL A 69 -6.52 1.65 11.91
C VAL A 69 -6.56 0.12 11.85
N LEU A 70 -5.63 -0.49 11.12
CA LEU A 70 -5.69 -1.90 10.74
C LEU A 70 -4.49 -2.73 11.22
N GLY A 71 -3.39 -2.08 11.62
CA GLY A 71 -2.19 -2.76 12.12
C GLY A 71 -1.10 -3.01 11.08
N ARG A 72 0.05 -3.49 11.57
CA ARG A 72 1.30 -3.67 10.78
C ARG A 72 1.20 -4.76 9.72
N ASP A 73 0.42 -5.80 9.95
CA ASP A 73 0.17 -6.88 8.98
C ASP A 73 -0.49 -6.33 7.70
N LYS A 74 -1.45 -5.40 7.84
CA LYS A 74 -2.09 -4.75 6.69
C LYS A 74 -1.18 -3.74 6.01
N VAL A 75 -0.23 -3.14 6.73
CA VAL A 75 0.87 -2.35 6.13
C VAL A 75 1.72 -3.23 5.22
N VAL A 76 2.12 -4.41 5.69
CA VAL A 76 2.90 -5.38 4.89
C VAL A 76 2.16 -5.73 3.61
N LEU A 77 0.87 -6.09 3.71
CA LEU A 77 0.06 -6.45 2.55
C LEU A 77 -0.07 -5.29 1.54
N CYS A 78 -0.37 -4.08 2.02
CA CYS A 78 -0.47 -2.89 1.18
C CYS A 78 0.85 -2.56 0.47
N ALA A 79 1.97 -2.65 1.19
CA ALA A 79 3.29 -2.34 0.65
C ALA A 79 3.74 -3.39 -0.39
N ALA A 80 3.55 -4.67 -0.08
CA ALA A 80 3.89 -5.78 -0.96
C ALA A 80 3.08 -5.75 -2.27
N ILE A 81 1.82 -5.29 -2.25
CA ILE A 81 0.91 -5.47 -3.39
C ILE A 81 0.65 -4.17 -4.16
N LEU A 82 0.34 -3.07 -3.48
CA LEU A 82 -0.02 -1.81 -4.14
C LEU A 82 1.22 -0.96 -4.44
N GLY A 83 2.06 -0.75 -3.42
CA GLY A 83 3.23 0.11 -3.50
C GLY A 83 2.93 1.61 -3.73
N PRO A 84 3.98 2.45 -3.75
CA PRO A 84 3.86 3.92 -3.76
C PRO A 84 3.21 4.48 -5.03
N SER A 85 3.47 3.87 -6.19
CA SER A 85 2.94 4.35 -7.47
C SER A 85 1.43 4.17 -7.57
N ALA A 86 0.89 3.03 -7.11
CA ALA A 86 -0.55 2.78 -7.17
C ALA A 86 -1.29 3.69 -6.18
N VAL A 87 -0.83 3.75 -4.93
CA VAL A 87 -1.42 4.59 -3.88
C VAL A 87 -1.34 6.08 -4.23
N GLY A 88 -0.20 6.54 -4.77
CA GLY A 88 -0.01 7.93 -5.17
C GLY A 88 -0.89 8.38 -6.34
N ARG A 89 -1.50 7.45 -7.08
CA ARG A 89 -2.48 7.73 -8.15
C ARG A 89 -3.93 7.66 -7.68
N MET A 90 -4.19 7.07 -6.52
CA MET A 90 -5.54 7.03 -5.95
C MET A 90 -5.99 8.45 -5.59
N LYS A 91 -7.29 8.71 -5.77
CA LYS A 91 -7.91 9.91 -5.19
C LYS A 91 -8.01 9.73 -3.68
N ASP A 92 -8.13 10.84 -2.96
CA ASP A 92 -8.21 10.81 -1.51
C ASP A 92 -9.38 9.96 -0.99
N ARG A 93 -10.58 10.19 -1.56
CA ARG A 93 -11.77 9.36 -1.29
C ARG A 93 -11.49 7.86 -1.46
N THR A 94 -10.81 7.46 -2.53
CA THR A 94 -10.46 6.06 -2.81
C THR A 94 -9.56 5.48 -1.71
N ARG A 95 -8.59 6.24 -1.22
CA ARG A 95 -7.73 5.78 -0.11
C ARG A 95 -8.53 5.58 1.17
N VAL A 96 -9.39 6.56 1.52
CA VAL A 96 -10.22 6.47 2.72
C VAL A 96 -11.18 5.29 2.66
N GLU A 97 -11.85 5.11 1.52
CA GLU A 97 -12.80 4.02 1.29
C GLU A 97 -12.11 2.66 1.32
N LEU A 98 -10.90 2.54 0.76
CA LEU A 98 -10.09 1.32 0.84
C LEU A 98 -9.82 0.88 2.28
N LEU A 99 -9.46 1.83 3.16
CA LEU A 99 -9.24 1.51 4.58
C LEU A 99 -10.52 1.01 5.26
N HIS A 100 -11.67 1.58 4.92
CA HIS A 100 -12.95 1.14 5.46
C HIS A 100 -13.27 -0.29 5.01
N ARG A 101 -13.13 -0.57 3.71
CA ARG A 101 -13.36 -1.89 3.12
C ARG A 101 -12.43 -2.98 3.67
N MET A 102 -11.17 -2.65 3.98
CA MET A 102 -10.22 -3.61 4.55
C MET A 102 -10.49 -3.93 6.03
N LYS A 103 -11.38 -3.18 6.68
CA LYS A 103 -11.80 -3.41 8.07
C LYS A 103 -13.00 -4.35 8.17
N GLU A 104 -13.82 -4.40 7.13
CA GLU A 104 -14.94 -5.34 6.98
C GLU A 104 -14.43 -6.77 6.80
#